data_AF-A0A2A8CWC4-F1
#
_entry.id   AF-A0A2A8CWC4-F1
#
_cell.length_a   1.000
_cell.length_b   1.000
_cell.length_c   1.000
_cell.angle_alpha   90.00
_cell.angle_beta   90.00
_cell.angle_gamma   90.00
#
_symmetry.space_group_name_H-M   'P 1'
#
loop_
_entity.id
_entity.type
_entity.pdbx_description
1 polymer ?
#
loop_
_entity_poly.entity_id
_entity_poly.type
_entity_poly.pdbx_seq_one_letter_code
_entity_poly.pdbx_strand_id
1 'polypeptide(L)'
;MPNKLKELLLGRGWAGRTITRAETVERLNPIVKEHIVLNHNYEAAIRSLGRQDMVEALREMQRTSRMDVGKLSETIFSAGGAAYNGTDLEPDQYDLGNDGLEIVNSLIEQERDFKTTVETEREDIEHQMRTRAILELVASNSHDRLKGLEKMKSQLTRR
;
A
#
# COMPACT_ATOMS: atom_id res chain seq x y z
N MET A 1 -4.63 48.25 -10.01
CA MET A 1 -4.99 46.99 -10.68
C MET A 1 -3.99 45.92 -10.27
N PRO A 2 -4.41 44.74 -9.78
CA PRO A 2 -3.47 43.67 -9.46
C PRO A 2 -2.72 43.25 -10.73
N ASN A 3 -1.42 43.04 -10.61
CA ASN A 3 -0.53 42.78 -11.74
C ASN A 3 -0.78 41.35 -12.26
N LYS A 4 -1.37 41.21 -13.47
CA LYS A 4 -1.69 39.93 -14.12
C LYS A 4 -0.49 38.96 -14.20
N LEU A 5 0.73 39.48 -14.18
CA LEU A 5 1.95 38.66 -14.17
C LEU A 5 2.17 37.95 -12.82
N LYS A 6 1.76 38.57 -11.70
CA LYS A 6 1.76 37.92 -10.38
C LYS A 6 0.70 36.83 -10.31
N GLU A 7 -0.48 37.04 -10.90
CA GLU A 7 -1.53 36.01 -10.98
C GLU A 7 -1.12 34.84 -11.89
N LEU A 8 -0.39 35.10 -12.98
CA LEU A 8 0.14 34.04 -13.86
C LEU A 8 1.31 33.27 -13.24
N LEU A 9 2.18 33.92 -12.46
CA LEU A 9 3.24 33.26 -11.70
C LEU A 9 2.70 32.48 -10.50
N LEU A 10 1.62 32.95 -9.88
CA LEU A 10 0.87 32.24 -8.84
C LEU A 10 -0.13 31.21 -9.42
N GLY A 11 -0.39 31.26 -10.73
CA GLY A 11 -1.44 30.48 -11.40
C GLY A 11 -0.92 29.38 -12.33
N ARG A 12 0.40 29.21 -12.46
CA ARG A 12 1.02 28.07 -13.17
C ARG A 12 2.07 27.32 -12.35
N GLY A 13 1.66 27.07 -11.12
CA GLY A 13 2.19 26.06 -10.22
C GLY A 13 1.47 26.19 -8.90
N TRP A 14 1.21 25.09 -8.21
CA TRP A 14 1.60 25.08 -6.80
C TRP A 14 0.85 26.09 -5.90
N ALA A 15 -0.45 26.26 -6.12
CA ALA A 15 -1.33 27.12 -5.32
C ALA A 15 -2.51 26.35 -4.70
N GLY A 16 -2.31 25.06 -4.43
CA GLY A 16 -2.97 24.37 -3.32
C GLY A 16 -1.96 24.32 -2.18
N ARG A 17 -2.30 24.80 -0.99
CA ARG A 17 -1.44 24.55 0.18
C ARG A 17 -1.31 23.02 0.31
N THR A 18 -0.10 22.48 0.19
CA THR A 18 0.14 21.09 0.59
C THR A 18 -0.37 20.90 2.00
N ILE A 19 -0.95 19.75 2.30
CA ILE A 19 -1.42 19.45 3.64
C ILE A 19 -0.28 19.64 4.67
N THR A 20 -0.67 19.96 5.89
CA THR A 20 0.27 20.10 7.02
C THR A 20 0.90 18.76 7.37
N ARG A 21 2.00 18.80 8.13
CA ARG A 21 2.63 17.58 8.65
C ARG A 21 1.69 16.76 9.53
N ALA A 22 0.86 17.41 10.34
CA ALA A 22 -0.12 16.74 11.18
C ALA A 22 -1.15 15.99 10.32
N GLU A 23 -1.68 16.64 9.27
CA GLU A 23 -2.58 15.97 8.32
C GLU A 23 -1.89 14.82 7.59
N THR A 24 -0.60 14.94 7.22
CA THR A 24 0.15 13.80 6.66
C THR A 24 0.18 12.61 7.63
N VAL A 25 0.41 12.84 8.92
CA VAL A 25 0.41 11.78 9.94
C VAL A 25 -0.97 11.13 10.07
N GLU A 26 -2.03 11.93 10.16
CA GLU A 26 -3.40 11.46 10.31
C GLU A 26 -3.85 10.62 9.12
N ARG A 27 -3.44 10.99 7.91
CA ARG A 27 -3.86 10.30 6.68
C ARG A 27 -3.04 9.08 6.32
N LEU A 28 -1.73 9.09 6.59
CA LEU A 28 -0.88 7.93 6.27
C LEU A 28 -1.01 6.79 7.27
N ASN A 29 -1.38 7.05 8.53
CA ASN A 29 -1.52 5.99 9.53
C ASN A 29 -2.56 4.92 9.16
N PRO A 30 -3.77 5.27 8.69
CA PRO A 30 -4.74 4.30 8.16
C PRO A 30 -4.17 3.44 7.03
N ILE A 31 -3.41 4.03 6.10
CA ILE A 31 -2.77 3.31 4.99
C ILE A 31 -1.70 2.34 5.49
N VAL A 32 -0.88 2.76 6.47
CA VAL A 32 0.10 1.88 7.12
C VAL A 32 -0.61 0.71 7.80
N LYS A 33 -1.71 0.96 8.51
CA LYS A 33 -2.51 -0.09 9.14
C LYS A 33 -3.04 -1.09 8.12
N GLU A 34 -3.66 -0.62 7.05
CA GLU A 34 -4.16 -1.48 5.98
C GLU A 34 -3.04 -2.31 5.35
N HIS A 35 -1.87 -1.71 5.13
CA HIS A 35 -0.72 -2.41 4.56
C HIS A 35 -0.13 -3.45 5.51
N ILE A 36 -0.11 -3.19 6.83
CA ILE A 36 0.31 -4.18 7.82
C ILE A 36 -0.68 -5.35 7.85
N VAL A 37 -1.98 -5.07 7.83
CA VAL A 37 -3.04 -6.10 7.72
C VAL A 37 -2.85 -6.95 6.46
N LEU A 38 -2.61 -6.32 5.30
CA LEU A 38 -2.30 -7.02 4.06
C LEU A 38 -1.08 -7.94 4.22
N ASN A 39 -0.02 -7.50 4.90
CA ASN A 39 1.15 -8.33 5.19
C ASN A 39 0.82 -9.56 6.06
N HIS A 40 -0.12 -9.46 6.99
CA HIS A 40 -0.61 -10.62 7.75
C HIS A 40 -1.40 -11.59 6.88
N ASN A 41 -2.21 -11.09 5.95
CA ASN A 41 -2.91 -11.94 4.98
C ASN A 41 -1.92 -12.66 4.04
N TYR A 42 -0.84 -12.00 3.61
CA TYR A 42 0.25 -12.66 2.90
C TYR A 42 0.85 -13.80 3.73
N GLU A 43 1.04 -13.59 5.03
CA GLU A 43 1.58 -14.61 5.92
C GLU A 43 0.62 -15.79 6.08
N ALA A 44 -0.69 -15.54 6.23
CA ALA A 44 -1.72 -16.57 6.25
C ALA A 44 -1.70 -17.40 4.96
N ALA A 45 -1.63 -16.75 3.79
CA ALA A 45 -1.53 -17.45 2.51
C ALA A 45 -0.26 -18.32 2.40
N ILE A 46 0.89 -17.80 2.87
CA ILE A 46 2.16 -18.52 2.89
C ILE A 46 2.07 -19.80 3.75
N ARG A 47 1.31 -19.76 4.85
CA ARG A 47 1.08 -20.93 5.72
C ARG A 47 0.13 -21.96 5.09
N SER A 48 -0.90 -21.52 4.37
CA SER A 48 -2.00 -22.39 3.93
C SER A 48 -1.88 -22.93 2.50
N LEU A 49 -1.19 -22.25 1.57
CA LEU A 49 -1.25 -22.57 0.13
C LEU A 49 -0.64 -23.93 -0.27
N GLY A 50 0.29 -24.47 0.53
CA GLY A 50 0.90 -25.80 0.36
C GLY A 50 1.82 -26.00 -0.87
N ARG A 51 1.70 -25.18 -1.91
CA ARG A 51 2.52 -25.22 -3.13
C ARG A 51 3.81 -24.40 -2.98
N GLN A 52 4.94 -25.09 -2.78
CA GLN A 52 6.23 -24.47 -2.50
C GLN A 52 6.68 -23.42 -3.54
N ASP A 53 6.45 -23.67 -4.83
CA ASP A 53 6.78 -22.72 -5.90
C ASP A 53 6.02 -21.39 -5.78
N MET A 54 4.75 -21.46 -5.39
CA MET A 54 3.91 -20.27 -5.19
C MET A 54 4.21 -19.60 -3.84
N VAL A 55 4.50 -20.38 -2.80
CA VAL A 55 4.88 -19.87 -1.47
C VAL A 55 6.14 -19.02 -1.55
N GLU A 56 7.16 -19.45 -2.28
CA GLU A 56 8.39 -18.66 -2.45
C GLU A 56 8.13 -17.35 -3.22
N ALA A 57 7.27 -17.39 -4.23
CA ALA A 57 6.85 -16.17 -4.92
C ALA A 57 6.04 -15.21 -4.01
N LEU A 58 5.18 -15.73 -3.13
CA LEU A 58 4.47 -14.92 -2.13
C LEU A 58 5.43 -14.30 -1.11
N ARG A 59 6.45 -15.03 -0.66
CA ARG A 59 7.48 -14.50 0.26
C ARG A 59 8.25 -13.33 -0.35
N GLU A 60 8.59 -13.44 -1.61
CA GLU A 60 9.28 -12.37 -2.33
C GLU A 60 8.41 -11.11 -2.50
N MET A 61 7.12 -11.29 -2.79
CA MET A 61 6.14 -10.20 -2.81
C MET A 61 6.00 -9.55 -1.42
N GLN A 62 5.85 -10.36 -0.37
CA GLN A 62 5.72 -9.89 1.02
C GLN A 62 6.97 -9.13 1.48
N ARG A 63 8.17 -9.58 1.09
CA ARG A 63 9.43 -8.87 1.38
C ARG A 63 9.38 -7.42 0.87
N THR A 64 8.88 -7.22 -0.35
CA THR A 64 8.75 -5.87 -0.93
C THR A 64 7.66 -5.06 -0.23
N SER A 65 6.53 -5.69 0.07
CA SER A 65 5.45 -5.06 0.85
C SER A 65 5.91 -4.59 2.24
N ARG A 66 6.70 -5.38 2.96
CA ARG A 66 7.28 -4.98 4.27
C ARG A 66 8.23 -3.78 4.16
N MET A 67 9.05 -3.72 3.11
CA MET A 67 9.90 -2.54 2.86
C MET A 67 9.07 -1.28 2.63
N ASP A 68 7.94 -1.40 1.94
CA ASP A 68 7.03 -0.30 1.67
C ASP A 68 6.32 0.22 2.94
N VAL A 69 5.93 -0.68 3.87
CA VAL A 69 5.48 -0.30 5.22
C VAL A 69 6.55 0.54 5.93
N GLY A 70 7.82 0.13 5.84
CA GLY A 70 8.95 0.88 6.40
C GLY A 70 9.04 2.31 5.85
N LYS A 71 8.96 2.49 4.54
CA LYS A 71 9.01 3.81 3.88
C LYS A 71 7.84 4.71 4.28
N LEU A 72 6.62 4.15 4.37
CA LEU A 72 5.45 4.90 4.83
C LEU A 72 5.60 5.32 6.30
N SER A 73 6.09 4.41 7.15
CA SER A 73 6.36 4.69 8.56
C SER A 73 7.42 5.78 8.74
N GLU A 74 8.52 5.72 7.97
CA GLU A 74 9.55 6.76 7.94
C GLU A 74 9.01 8.13 7.51
N THR A 75 8.03 8.14 6.60
CA THR A 75 7.35 9.37 6.18
C THR A 75 6.55 9.97 7.34
N ILE A 76 5.85 9.15 8.12
CA ILE A 76 5.12 9.57 9.33
C ILE A 76 6.09 10.11 10.40
N PHE A 77 7.19 9.40 10.66
CA PHE A 77 8.23 9.86 11.60
C PHE A 77 8.85 11.19 11.16
N SER A 78 9.11 11.35 9.87
CA SER A 78 9.64 12.60 9.28
C SER A 78 8.66 13.78 9.40
N ALA A 79 7.36 13.49 9.43
CA ALA A 79 6.32 14.46 9.71
C ALA A 79 6.17 14.78 11.21
N GLY A 80 6.88 14.07 12.10
CA GLY A 80 6.84 14.25 13.55
C GLY A 80 5.76 13.44 14.26
N GLY A 81 5.14 12.47 13.57
CA GLY A 81 4.14 11.58 14.15
C GLY A 81 4.72 10.25 14.64
N ALA A 82 3.87 9.45 15.28
CA ALA A 82 4.13 8.03 15.54
C ALA A 82 3.39 7.19 14.49
N ALA A 83 4.10 6.29 13.82
CA ALA A 83 3.51 5.34 12.91
C ALA A 83 2.84 4.20 13.67
N TYR A 84 1.67 3.77 13.20
CA TYR A 84 1.02 2.55 13.64
C TYR A 84 1.95 1.35 13.42
N ASN A 85 2.03 0.47 14.42
CA ASN A 85 3.04 -0.60 14.48
C ASN A 85 2.45 -2.03 14.48
N GLY A 86 1.12 -2.16 14.49
CA GLY A 86 0.44 -3.46 14.44
C GLY A 86 0.61 -4.34 15.69
N THR A 87 1.06 -3.80 16.82
CA THR A 87 1.23 -4.58 18.06
C THR A 87 -0.08 -5.10 18.67
N ASP A 88 -1.22 -4.62 18.16
CA ASP A 88 -2.58 -5.05 18.48
C ASP A 88 -3.10 -6.17 17.55
N LEU A 89 -2.33 -6.58 16.54
CA LEU A 89 -2.71 -7.60 15.56
C LEU A 89 -2.11 -8.95 15.92
N GLU A 90 -2.94 -9.99 15.93
CA GLU A 90 -2.49 -11.36 16.19
C GLU A 90 -2.48 -12.19 14.89
N PRO A 91 -1.40 -12.92 14.57
CA PRO A 91 -1.28 -13.64 13.30
C PRO A 91 -2.35 -14.72 13.05
N ASP A 92 -2.97 -15.24 14.10
CA ASP A 92 -4.01 -16.27 14.08
C ASP A 92 -5.41 -15.73 13.75
N GLN A 93 -5.58 -14.40 13.76
CA GLN A 93 -6.82 -13.73 13.35
C GLN A 93 -7.04 -13.73 11.82
N TYR A 94 -6.04 -14.18 11.06
CA TYR A 94 -6.05 -14.17 9.60
C TYR A 94 -6.08 -15.60 9.06
N ASP A 95 -7.24 -15.99 8.56
CA ASP A 95 -7.47 -17.26 7.85
C ASP A 95 -8.10 -16.97 6.49
N LEU A 96 -7.43 -17.41 5.42
CA LEU A 96 -7.87 -17.27 4.04
C LEU A 96 -8.46 -18.58 3.48
N GLY A 97 -8.71 -19.55 4.36
CA GLY A 97 -9.20 -20.87 4.02
C GLY A 97 -8.09 -21.84 3.62
N ASN A 98 -8.52 -23.00 3.09
CA ASN A 98 -7.65 -24.11 2.72
C ASN A 98 -7.63 -24.39 1.21
N ASP A 99 -8.50 -23.75 0.44
CA ASP A 99 -8.49 -23.86 -1.02
C ASP A 99 -7.52 -22.84 -1.64
N GLY A 100 -6.58 -23.32 -2.44
CA GLY A 100 -5.54 -22.46 -3.00
C GLY A 100 -6.07 -21.35 -3.92
N LEU A 101 -7.19 -21.60 -4.62
CA LEU A 101 -7.79 -20.59 -5.49
C LEU A 101 -8.54 -19.54 -4.67
N GLU A 102 -9.27 -19.94 -3.62
CA GLU A 102 -9.89 -19.03 -2.65
C GLU A 102 -8.85 -18.14 -1.98
N ILE A 103 -7.74 -18.72 -1.47
CA ILE A 103 -6.64 -17.98 -0.84
C ILE A 103 -6.09 -16.89 -1.79
N VAL A 104 -5.77 -17.27 -3.03
CA VAL A 104 -5.19 -16.32 -4.01
C VAL A 104 -6.21 -15.27 -4.44
N ASN A 105 -7.49 -15.62 -4.60
CA ASN A 105 -8.53 -14.64 -4.90
C ASN A 105 -8.68 -13.62 -3.77
N SER A 106 -8.67 -14.06 -2.50
CA SER A 106 -8.77 -13.16 -1.36
C SER A 106 -7.58 -12.18 -1.30
N LEU A 107 -6.36 -12.66 -1.55
CA LEU A 107 -5.20 -11.76 -1.65
C LEU A 107 -5.31 -10.77 -2.81
N ILE A 108 -5.85 -11.17 -3.96
CA ILE A 108 -6.06 -10.26 -5.10
C ILE A 108 -7.03 -9.15 -4.72
N GLU A 109 -8.14 -9.48 -4.05
CA GLU A 109 -9.13 -8.49 -3.62
C GLU A 109 -8.51 -7.49 -2.64
N GLN A 110 -7.84 -7.97 -1.59
CA GLN A 110 -7.21 -7.10 -0.60
C GLN A 110 -6.08 -6.24 -1.18
N GLU A 111 -5.27 -6.78 -2.09
CA GLU A 111 -4.21 -6.01 -2.75
C GLU A 111 -4.80 -4.97 -3.72
N ARG A 112 -5.94 -5.25 -4.37
CA ARG A 112 -6.67 -4.25 -5.19
C ARG A 112 -7.21 -3.13 -4.31
N ASP A 113 -7.87 -3.46 -3.22
CA ASP A 113 -8.43 -2.49 -2.29
C ASP A 113 -7.32 -1.58 -1.75
N PHE A 114 -6.22 -2.17 -1.29
CA PHE A 114 -5.04 -1.42 -0.84
C PHE A 114 -4.46 -0.51 -1.93
N LYS A 115 -4.27 -1.05 -3.14
CA LYS A 115 -3.77 -0.27 -4.28
C LYS A 115 -4.67 0.94 -4.54
N THR A 116 -5.98 0.73 -4.57
CA THR A 116 -6.96 1.79 -4.77
C THR A 116 -6.88 2.83 -3.67
N THR A 117 -6.78 2.42 -2.39
CA THR A 117 -6.59 3.36 -1.27
C THR A 117 -5.35 4.24 -1.48
N VAL A 118 -4.22 3.65 -1.85
CA VAL A 118 -2.96 4.41 -2.07
C VAL A 118 -3.06 5.33 -3.28
N GLU A 119 -3.67 4.88 -4.37
CA GLU A 119 -3.86 5.70 -5.58
C GLU A 119 -4.79 6.88 -5.33
N THR A 120 -5.93 6.64 -4.68
CA THR A 120 -6.87 7.69 -4.29
C THR A 120 -6.22 8.69 -3.35
N GLU A 121 -5.47 8.24 -2.33
CA GLU A 121 -4.76 9.16 -1.44
C GLU A 121 -3.72 10.01 -2.21
N ARG A 122 -3.00 9.42 -3.15
CA ARG A 122 -2.01 10.14 -3.98
C ARG A 122 -2.67 11.17 -4.90
N GLU A 123 -3.83 10.83 -5.47
CA GLU A 123 -4.51 11.64 -6.48
C GLU A 123 -5.33 12.78 -5.87
N ASP A 124 -6.06 12.48 -4.80
CA ASP A 124 -7.02 13.41 -4.21
C ASP A 124 -6.38 14.36 -3.20
N ILE A 125 -5.21 14.01 -2.66
CA ILE A 125 -4.57 14.75 -1.57
C ILE A 125 -3.25 15.37 -2.00
N GLU A 126 -3.14 16.68 -1.76
CA GLU A 126 -1.94 17.46 -2.06
C GLU A 126 -0.87 17.27 -0.96
N HIS A 127 -0.26 16.09 -0.94
CA HIS A 127 0.90 15.79 -0.09
C HIS A 127 2.15 16.55 -0.53
N GLN A 128 3.14 16.62 0.36
CA GLN A 128 4.49 17.05 -0.02
C GLN A 128 5.08 16.16 -1.11
N MET A 129 5.89 16.72 -2.01
CA MET A 129 6.48 16.01 -3.17
C MET A 129 7.14 14.68 -2.79
N ARG A 130 7.88 14.63 -1.66
CA ARG A 130 8.52 13.38 -1.19
C ARG A 130 7.49 12.32 -0.83
N THR A 131 6.45 12.69 -0.09
CA THR A 131 5.36 11.77 0.29
C THR A 131 4.61 11.26 -0.94
N ARG A 132 4.34 12.13 -1.93
CA ARG A 132 3.74 11.72 -3.21
C ARG A 132 4.59 10.68 -3.93
N ALA A 133 5.91 10.88 -3.99
CA ALA A 133 6.84 9.92 -4.59
C ALA A 133 6.85 8.56 -3.86
N ILE A 134 6.74 8.56 -2.52
CA ILE A 134 6.59 7.32 -1.75
C ILE A 134 5.26 6.63 -2.06
N LEU A 135 4.14 7.35 -2.07
CA LEU A 135 2.82 6.78 -2.41
C LEU A 135 2.81 6.20 -3.83
N GLU A 136 3.45 6.87 -4.79
CA GLU A 136 3.57 6.36 -6.16
C GLU A 136 4.41 5.07 -6.23
N LEU A 137 5.54 5.02 -5.52
CA LEU A 137 6.36 3.80 -5.42
C LEU A 137 5.56 2.64 -4.80
N VAL A 138 4.81 2.91 -3.72
CA VAL A 138 3.99 1.89 -3.05
C VAL A 138 2.89 1.39 -4.00
N ALA A 139 2.20 2.28 -4.71
CA ALA A 139 1.19 1.89 -5.70
C ALA A 139 1.78 1.08 -6.85
N SER A 140 2.97 1.44 -7.34
CA SER A 140 3.68 0.68 -8.37
C SER A 140 4.06 -0.72 -7.90
N ASN A 141 4.58 -0.85 -6.68
CA ASN A 141 4.94 -2.16 -6.11
C ASN A 141 3.70 -3.03 -5.87
N SER A 142 2.59 -2.42 -5.41
CA SER A 142 1.30 -3.10 -5.26
C SER A 142 0.76 -3.61 -6.61
N HIS A 143 0.88 -2.80 -7.67
CA HIS A 143 0.53 -3.21 -9.03
C HIS A 143 1.33 -4.42 -9.51
N ASP A 144 2.63 -4.47 -9.22
CA ASP A 144 3.47 -5.60 -9.61
C ASP A 144 3.15 -6.86 -8.78
N ARG A 145 2.81 -6.72 -7.49
CA ARG A 145 2.28 -7.83 -6.69
C ARG A 145 0.97 -8.37 -7.26
N LEU A 146 0.04 -7.49 -7.66
CA LEU A 146 -1.21 -7.89 -8.31
C LEU A 146 -0.99 -8.72 -9.57
N LYS A 147 -0.09 -8.28 -10.46
CA LYS A 147 0.25 -9.07 -11.66
C LYS A 147 0.78 -10.47 -11.28
N GLY A 148 1.59 -10.53 -10.23
CA GLY A 148 2.10 -11.78 -9.68
C GLY A 148 0.99 -12.71 -9.19
N LEU A 149 0.06 -12.18 -8.40
CA LEU A 149 -1.10 -12.93 -7.89
C LEU A 149 -2.03 -13.40 -9.02
N GLU A 150 -2.32 -12.54 -10.00
CA GLU A 150 -3.13 -12.92 -11.17
C GLU A 150 -2.49 -14.04 -11.99
N LYS A 151 -1.14 -13.99 -12.12
CA LYS A 151 -0.40 -15.10 -12.73
C LYS A 151 -0.55 -16.39 -11.92
N MET A 152 -0.45 -16.34 -10.59
CA MET A 152 -0.68 -17.51 -9.73
C MET A 152 -2.10 -18.06 -9.89
N LYS A 153 -3.11 -17.20 -9.88
CA LYS A 153 -4.51 -17.57 -10.12
C LYS A 153 -4.66 -18.35 -11.42
N SER A 154 -4.09 -17.84 -12.51
CA SER A 154 -4.15 -18.51 -13.82
C SER A 154 -3.51 -19.92 -13.81
N GLN A 155 -2.49 -20.15 -12.96
CA GLN A 155 -1.84 -21.45 -12.82
C GLN A 155 -2.66 -22.43 -11.97
N LEU A 156 -3.49 -21.93 -11.06
CA LEU A 156 -4.39 -22.75 -10.24
C LEU A 156 -5.62 -23.18 -11.05
N THR A 157 -6.16 -22.32 -11.90
CA THR A 157 -7.35 -22.64 -12.74
C THR A 157 -7.04 -23.58 -13.91
N ARG A 158 -5.78 -23.77 -14.29
CA ARG A 158 -5.37 -24.65 -15.40
C ARG A 158 -5.14 -26.11 -14.99
N ARG A 159 -5.38 -26.46 -13.73
CA ARG A 159 -5.31 -27.83 -13.21
C ARG A 159 -6.71 -28.43 -13.12
#